data_AF-A0A553BSS7-F1
#
_entry.id   AF-A0A553BSS7-F1
#
_cell.length_a   1.000
_cell.length_b   1.000
_cell.length_c   1.000
_cell.angle_alpha   90.00
_cell.angle_beta   90.00
_cell.angle_gamma   90.00
#
_symmetry.space_group_name_H-M   'P 1'
#
loop_
_entity.id
_entity.type
_entity.pdbx_description
1 polymer ?
#
loop_
_entity_poly.entity_id
_entity_poly.type
_entity_poly.pdbx_seq_one_letter_code
_entity_poly.pdbx_strand_id
1 'polypeptide(L)'
;MKKSLLFIALLLVCVSCISTKSTLKNVDSNAPNLRVTDQNTFLITEYSKDKKYGYDQDYPINLFYGNTANETINQERFLNALAGPKGGKITYTKLESCCPFPTKNTDLGAGFLDVYELKWEGQKKPVKLYLNIYEKGILMVPVGLTLKK
;
A
#
# COMPACT_ATOMS: atom_id res chain seq x y z
N MET A 1 -36.55 -22.01 -34.99
CA MET A 1 -35.80 -20.75 -35.10
C MET A 1 -35.80 -19.88 -33.84
N LYS A 2 -36.84 -19.91 -32.97
CA LYS A 2 -36.83 -19.14 -31.69
C LYS A 2 -35.94 -19.73 -30.58
N LYS A 3 -35.74 -21.06 -30.53
CA LYS A 3 -34.92 -21.71 -29.48
C LYS A 3 -33.41 -21.49 -29.65
N SER A 4 -32.91 -21.39 -30.89
CA SER A 4 -31.48 -21.15 -31.16
C SER A 4 -31.03 -19.71 -30.84
N LEU A 5 -31.93 -18.73 -30.93
CA LEU A 5 -31.66 -17.35 -30.53
C LEU A 5 -31.44 -17.20 -29.02
N LEU A 6 -32.10 -18.05 -28.22
CA LEU A 6 -31.94 -18.10 -26.76
C LEU A 6 -30.57 -18.64 -26.31
N PHE A 7 -29.98 -19.55 -27.10
CA PHE A 7 -28.62 -20.08 -26.83
C PHE A 7 -27.51 -19.08 -27.17
N ILE A 8 -27.71 -18.22 -28.18
CA ILE A 8 -26.73 -17.20 -28.58
C ILE A 8 -26.71 -16.04 -27.57
N ALA A 9 -27.87 -15.68 -27.01
CA ALA A 9 -27.96 -14.66 -25.96
C ALA A 9 -27.31 -15.11 -24.63
N LEU A 10 -27.33 -16.42 -24.32
CA LEU A 10 -26.73 -16.98 -23.11
C LEU A 10 -25.19 -17.06 -23.19
N LEU A 11 -24.62 -17.16 -24.39
CA LEU A 11 -23.16 -17.24 -24.61
C LEU A 11 -22.43 -15.90 -24.47
N LEU A 12 -23.16 -14.78 -24.49
CA LEU A 12 -22.60 -13.42 -24.40
C LEU A 12 -22.33 -12.93 -22.96
N VAL A 13 -22.73 -13.69 -21.93
CA VAL A 13 -22.68 -13.21 -20.53
C VAL A 13 -21.38 -13.62 -19.81
N CYS A 14 -20.52 -14.46 -20.40
CA CYS A 14 -19.47 -15.15 -19.64
C CYS A 14 -18.03 -14.68 -19.88
N VAL A 15 -17.78 -13.49 -20.45
CA VAL A 15 -16.40 -13.04 -20.75
C VAL A 15 -16.06 -11.68 -20.15
N SER A 16 -16.41 -11.43 -18.89
CA SER A 16 -15.73 -10.39 -18.11
C SER A 16 -14.38 -10.94 -17.66
N CYS A 17 -13.34 -10.74 -18.47
CA CYS A 17 -11.96 -11.00 -18.05
C CYS A 17 -11.59 -9.93 -17.01
N ILE A 18 -11.84 -10.20 -15.72
CA ILE A 18 -11.38 -9.32 -14.63
C ILE A 18 -9.84 -9.36 -14.69
N SER A 19 -9.25 -8.25 -15.12
CA SER A 19 -7.80 -8.11 -15.20
C SER A 19 -7.19 -8.33 -13.81
N THR A 20 -6.42 -9.40 -13.66
CA THR A 20 -5.64 -9.68 -12.44
C THR A 20 -4.37 -8.83 -12.34
N LYS A 21 -4.14 -7.92 -13.31
CA LYS A 21 -3.06 -6.96 -13.26
C LYS A 21 -3.39 -5.89 -12.22
N SER A 22 -2.47 -5.71 -11.26
CA SER A 22 -2.59 -4.67 -10.25
C SER A 22 -2.74 -3.29 -10.90
N THR A 23 -3.60 -2.46 -10.30
CA THR A 23 -3.81 -1.06 -10.69
C THR A 23 -2.78 -0.12 -10.05
N LEU A 24 -2.04 -0.61 -9.04
CA LEU A 24 -0.97 0.13 -8.39
C LEU A 24 0.21 0.34 -9.35
N LYS A 25 0.78 1.54 -9.34
CA LYS A 25 1.79 1.98 -10.32
C LYS A 25 3.23 1.82 -9.84
N ASN A 26 3.44 1.51 -8.57
CA ASN A 26 4.76 1.39 -7.94
C ASN A 26 5.01 0.02 -7.29
N VAL A 27 4.30 -1.01 -7.76
CA VAL A 27 4.57 -2.41 -7.40
C VAL A 27 5.81 -2.88 -8.16
N ASP A 28 6.73 -3.52 -7.44
CA ASP A 28 7.94 -4.10 -7.99
C ASP A 28 8.28 -5.41 -7.24
N SER A 29 8.07 -6.54 -7.91
CA SER A 29 8.38 -7.86 -7.35
C SER A 29 9.88 -8.12 -7.18
N ASN A 30 10.73 -7.40 -7.92
CA ASN A 30 12.18 -7.49 -7.85
C ASN A 30 12.79 -6.58 -6.77
N ALA A 31 11.98 -5.75 -6.12
CA ALA A 31 12.43 -4.92 -5.02
C ALA A 31 13.12 -5.75 -3.92
N PRO A 32 14.14 -5.21 -3.23
CA PRO A 32 14.77 -5.89 -2.11
C PRO A 32 13.74 -6.32 -1.05
N ASN A 33 13.97 -7.46 -0.41
CA ASN A 33 13.16 -7.85 0.72
C ASN A 33 13.35 -6.85 1.87
N LEU A 34 12.26 -6.51 2.54
CA LEU A 34 12.31 -5.61 3.70
C LEU A 34 13.15 -6.24 4.80
N ARG A 35 13.84 -5.41 5.58
CA ARG A 35 14.67 -5.84 6.71
C ARG A 35 14.18 -5.15 7.98
N VAL A 36 14.09 -5.90 9.06
CA VAL A 36 13.68 -5.39 10.38
C VAL A 36 14.92 -5.11 11.21
N THR A 37 14.95 -3.96 11.87
CA THR A 37 15.99 -3.53 12.80
C THR A 37 15.80 -4.12 14.19
N ASP A 38 16.79 -4.00 15.07
CA ASP A 38 16.69 -4.43 16.46
C ASP A 38 15.62 -3.66 17.25
N GLN A 39 15.24 -2.47 16.79
CA GLN A 39 14.17 -1.63 17.33
C GLN A 39 12.78 -2.02 16.79
N ASN A 40 12.67 -3.15 16.08
CA ASN A 40 11.43 -3.62 15.47
C ASN A 40 10.80 -2.57 14.52
N THR A 41 11.62 -1.92 13.70
CA THR A 41 11.19 -1.04 12.61
C THR A 41 11.77 -1.52 11.28
N PHE A 42 11.25 -1.05 10.15
CA PHE A 42 11.91 -1.33 8.87
C PHE A 42 13.17 -0.50 8.69
N LEU A 43 14.22 -1.12 8.18
CA LEU A 43 15.42 -0.43 7.70
C LEU A 43 15.10 0.25 6.38
N ILE A 44 15.05 1.59 6.39
CA ILE A 44 14.80 2.42 5.22
C ILE A 44 16.06 3.25 4.96
N THR A 45 16.62 3.16 3.76
CA THR A 45 17.86 3.86 3.38
C THR A 45 17.65 4.88 2.27
N GLU A 46 16.46 4.91 1.66
CA GLU A 46 16.14 5.74 0.50
C GLU A 46 15.07 6.77 0.81
N TYR A 47 15.15 7.91 0.11
CA TYR A 47 14.19 9.00 0.20
C TYR A 47 13.54 9.18 -1.17
N SER A 48 12.21 9.13 -1.20
CA SER A 48 11.48 9.30 -2.44
C SER A 48 11.62 10.74 -2.95
N LYS A 49 11.81 10.89 -4.27
CA LYS A 49 11.68 12.17 -4.99
C LYS A 49 10.28 12.38 -5.55
N ASP A 50 9.47 11.33 -5.58
CA ASP A 50 8.10 11.37 -6.06
C ASP A 50 7.16 11.85 -4.95
N LYS A 51 6.48 12.97 -5.22
CA LYS A 51 5.49 13.57 -4.32
C LYS A 51 4.23 12.73 -4.16
N LYS A 52 4.01 11.71 -4.99
CA LYS A 52 2.87 10.79 -4.89
C LYS A 52 3.15 9.60 -3.98
N TYR A 53 4.42 9.24 -3.78
CA TYR A 53 4.79 8.06 -3.01
C TYR A 53 4.23 8.12 -1.59
N GLY A 54 3.31 7.21 -1.28
CA GLY A 54 2.57 7.11 -0.04
C GLY A 54 1.36 8.06 0.06
N TYR A 55 1.31 9.15 -0.70
CA TYR A 55 0.26 10.17 -0.61
C TYR A 55 -0.88 9.98 -1.64
N ASP A 56 -0.69 9.13 -2.62
CA ASP A 56 -1.64 8.81 -3.68
C ASP A 56 -1.97 7.31 -3.63
N GLN A 57 -3.24 6.95 -3.79
CA GLN A 57 -3.69 5.55 -3.74
C GLN A 57 -3.04 4.67 -4.82
N ASP A 58 -2.64 5.25 -5.96
CA ASP A 58 -1.98 4.52 -7.04
C ASP A 58 -0.49 4.30 -6.74
N TYR A 59 0.06 5.00 -5.75
CA TYR A 59 1.47 4.95 -5.35
C TYR A 59 1.62 4.68 -3.84
N PRO A 60 0.99 3.63 -3.28
CA PRO A 60 1.04 3.37 -1.85
C PRO A 60 2.44 2.95 -1.40
N ILE A 61 2.68 2.93 -0.10
CA ILE A 61 3.87 2.29 0.45
C ILE A 61 3.63 0.77 0.48
N ASN A 62 4.41 0.04 -0.32
CA ASN A 62 4.33 -1.40 -0.46
C ASN A 62 5.19 -2.10 0.62
N LEU A 63 4.53 -2.81 1.54
CA LEU A 63 5.05 -3.33 2.81
C LEU A 63 4.98 -4.86 2.92
N PHE A 64 4.92 -5.57 1.80
CA PHE A 64 4.93 -7.03 1.82
C PHE A 64 6.22 -7.58 2.45
N TYR A 65 6.08 -8.35 3.53
CA TYR A 65 7.18 -8.96 4.26
C TYR A 65 6.83 -10.38 4.72
N GLY A 66 7.30 -11.38 3.96
CA GLY A 66 7.12 -12.81 4.26
C GLY A 66 5.72 -13.34 3.93
N ASN A 67 4.69 -12.81 4.58
CA ASN A 67 3.29 -13.15 4.35
C ASN A 67 2.35 -12.00 4.72
N THR A 68 1.05 -12.18 4.46
CA THR A 68 -0.03 -11.23 4.73
C THR A 68 -0.76 -11.50 6.06
N ALA A 69 -0.33 -12.49 6.85
CA ALA A 69 -1.05 -12.89 8.07
C ALA A 69 -0.92 -11.89 9.24
N ASN A 70 0.08 -11.00 9.18
CA ASN A 70 0.31 -9.96 10.19
C ASN A 70 0.22 -8.56 9.55
N GLU A 71 -0.99 -8.19 9.13
CA GLU A 71 -1.28 -6.95 8.40
C GLU A 71 -0.77 -5.70 9.15
N THR A 72 -1.08 -5.59 10.44
CA THR A 72 -0.81 -4.39 11.25
C THR A 72 0.68 -4.19 11.58
N ILE A 73 1.43 -5.27 11.86
CA ILE A 73 2.80 -5.13 12.39
C ILE A 73 3.75 -4.47 11.40
N ASN A 74 3.59 -4.73 10.10
CA ASN A 74 4.47 -4.17 9.07
C ASN A 74 4.18 -2.68 8.84
N GLN A 75 2.91 -2.30 8.94
CA GLN A 75 2.50 -0.89 8.88
C GLN A 75 3.06 -0.12 10.08
N GLU A 76 2.96 -0.67 11.28
CA GLU A 76 3.55 -0.09 12.48
C GLU A 76 5.08 -0.02 12.39
N ARG A 77 5.75 -1.07 11.91
CA ARG A 77 7.20 -1.07 11.67
C ARG A 77 7.65 0.05 10.76
N PHE A 78 6.89 0.32 9.70
CA PHE A 78 7.14 1.41 8.78
C PHE A 78 6.90 2.76 9.46
N LEU A 79 5.71 2.97 10.02
CA LEU A 79 5.31 4.25 10.62
C LEU A 79 6.20 4.63 11.81
N ASN A 80 6.61 3.67 12.63
CA ASN A 80 7.51 3.89 13.77
C ASN A 80 8.95 4.22 13.36
N ALA A 81 9.35 3.93 12.11
CA ALA A 81 10.64 4.35 11.56
C ALA A 81 10.64 5.85 11.17
N LEU A 82 9.45 6.46 11.00
CA LEU A 82 9.32 7.81 10.48
C LEU A 82 9.33 8.87 11.58
N ALA A 83 9.70 10.07 11.18
CA ALA A 83 9.62 11.30 11.95
C ALA A 83 9.09 12.44 11.06
N GLY A 84 8.62 13.51 11.70
CA GLY A 84 8.09 14.68 11.00
C GLY A 84 9.18 15.41 10.20
N PRO A 85 8.82 16.46 9.44
CA PRO A 85 9.76 17.17 8.56
C PRO A 85 11.01 17.74 9.25
N LYS A 86 10.91 18.02 10.55
CA LYS A 86 12.00 18.55 11.39
C LYS A 86 12.61 17.49 12.33
N GLY A 87 12.34 16.20 12.09
CA GLY A 87 12.76 15.10 12.97
C GLY A 87 11.93 14.93 14.24
N GLY A 88 10.81 15.67 14.36
CA GLY A 88 9.91 15.57 15.52
C GLY A 88 9.11 14.26 15.55
N LYS A 89 8.64 13.88 16.74
CA LYS A 89 7.80 12.69 16.92
C LYS A 89 6.51 12.82 16.10
N ILE A 90 6.15 11.75 15.39
CA ILE A 90 4.84 11.61 14.78
C ILE A 90 3.93 10.75 15.66
N THR A 91 2.63 10.96 15.52
CA THR A 91 1.59 10.02 15.93
C THR A 91 0.77 9.64 14.70
N TYR A 92 0.15 8.47 14.73
CA TYR A 92 -0.64 7.99 13.62
C TYR A 92 -1.91 7.28 14.07
N THR A 93 -2.94 7.32 13.24
CA THR A 93 -4.21 6.63 13.47
C THR A 93 -4.67 6.03 12.15
N LYS A 94 -5.02 4.74 12.15
CA LYS A 94 -5.66 4.09 11.00
C LYS A 94 -7.06 4.69 10.85
N LEU A 95 -7.35 5.28 9.70
CA LEU A 95 -8.65 5.87 9.40
C LEU A 95 -9.61 4.81 8.86
N GLU A 96 -9.16 4.07 7.85
CA GLU A 96 -9.98 3.12 7.10
C GLU A 96 -9.09 2.11 6.37
N SER A 97 -9.71 0.99 6.02
CA SER A 97 -9.24 0.09 4.97
C SER A 97 -10.09 0.39 3.73
N CYS A 98 -9.47 0.95 2.71
CA CYS A 98 -10.15 1.44 1.51
C CYS A 98 -9.57 0.79 0.26
N CYS A 99 -10.04 1.31 -0.87
CA CYS A 99 -9.30 1.29 -2.12
C CYS A 99 -8.97 -0.15 -2.56
N PRO A 100 -10.01 -0.91 -2.94
CA PRO A 100 -9.80 -2.25 -3.46
C PRO A 100 -8.93 -2.18 -4.72
N PHE A 101 -7.97 -3.09 -4.82
CA PHE A 101 -7.13 -3.24 -6.00
C PHE A 101 -6.91 -4.73 -6.33
N PRO A 102 -6.74 -5.11 -7.62
CA PRO A 102 -6.46 -6.48 -7.99
C PRO A 102 -5.08 -6.92 -7.49
N THR A 103 -5.00 -8.10 -6.87
CA THR A 103 -3.73 -8.74 -6.45
C THR A 103 -3.86 -10.25 -6.55
N LYS A 104 -2.73 -10.93 -6.78
CA LYS A 104 -2.67 -12.40 -6.76
C LYS A 104 -2.25 -12.95 -5.40
N ASN A 105 -1.95 -12.08 -4.44
CA ASN A 105 -1.44 -12.45 -3.12
C ASN A 105 -2.57 -12.64 -2.08
N THR A 106 -3.81 -12.78 -2.55
CA THR A 106 -4.99 -13.13 -1.75
C THR A 106 -5.86 -14.15 -2.51
N ASP A 107 -6.56 -15.01 -1.78
CA ASP A 107 -7.45 -16.02 -2.40
C ASP A 107 -8.63 -15.40 -3.15
N LEU A 108 -9.04 -14.20 -2.73
CA LEU A 108 -10.14 -13.44 -3.34
C LEU A 108 -9.71 -12.69 -4.62
N GLY A 109 -8.41 -12.62 -4.93
CA GLY A 109 -7.90 -11.90 -6.09
C GLY A 109 -7.91 -10.36 -5.94
N ALA A 110 -8.15 -9.86 -4.73
CA ALA A 110 -8.23 -8.44 -4.40
C ALA A 110 -7.63 -8.16 -3.03
N GLY A 111 -7.02 -6.97 -2.89
CA GLY A 111 -6.47 -6.44 -1.65
C GLY A 111 -7.05 -5.05 -1.39
N PHE A 112 -6.88 -4.56 -0.16
CA PHE A 112 -7.33 -3.24 0.26
C PHE A 112 -6.13 -2.43 0.79
N LEU A 113 -6.09 -1.14 0.49
CA LEU A 113 -5.10 -0.24 1.07
C LEU A 113 -5.57 0.20 2.45
N ASP A 114 -4.62 0.36 3.37
CA ASP A 114 -4.90 0.99 4.65
C ASP A 114 -4.49 2.45 4.63
N VAL A 115 -5.40 3.31 5.08
CA VAL A 115 -5.17 4.75 5.14
C VAL A 115 -4.86 5.15 6.57
N TYR A 116 -3.68 5.74 6.77
CA TYR A 116 -3.25 6.27 8.06
C TYR A 116 -3.19 7.78 8.02
N GLU A 117 -3.74 8.44 9.04
CA GLU A 117 -3.51 9.86 9.30
C GLU A 117 -2.30 10.03 10.21
N LEU A 118 -1.35 10.88 9.79
CA LEU A 118 -0.15 11.24 10.53
C LEU A 118 -0.25 12.66 11.08
N LYS A 119 0.15 12.83 12.34
CA LYS A 119 0.19 14.10 13.05
C LYS A 119 1.55 14.34 13.70
N TRP A 120 1.94 15.60 13.79
CA TRP A 120 3.13 16.05 14.52
C TRP A 120 2.98 17.51 14.94
N GLU A 121 3.84 17.96 15.85
CA GLU A 121 3.81 19.33 16.36
C GLU A 121 4.12 20.37 15.26
N GLY A 122 3.33 21.44 15.22
CA GLY A 122 3.46 22.50 14.21
C GLY A 122 2.94 22.14 12.82
N GLN A 123 2.27 20.99 12.66
CA GLN A 123 1.61 20.61 11.42
C GLN A 123 0.36 21.46 11.18
N LYS A 124 0.24 22.06 9.99
CA LYS A 124 -0.94 22.87 9.61
C LYS A 124 -2.15 22.02 9.21
N LYS A 125 -1.91 20.89 8.56
CA LYS A 125 -2.94 19.97 8.08
C LYS A 125 -2.46 18.53 8.29
N PRO A 126 -3.30 17.63 8.83
CA PRO A 126 -2.99 16.21 8.89
C PRO A 126 -2.63 15.67 7.50
N VAL A 127 -1.75 14.69 7.48
CA VAL A 127 -1.26 14.07 6.25
C VAL A 127 -1.71 12.63 6.24
N LYS A 128 -2.19 12.14 5.10
CA LYS A 128 -2.64 10.76 4.93
C LYS A 128 -1.61 9.95 4.18
N LEU A 129 -1.36 8.72 4.60
CA LEU A 129 -0.56 7.74 3.89
C LEU A 129 -1.41 6.52 3.52
N TYR A 130 -1.21 6.02 2.29
CA TYR A 130 -1.78 4.78 1.79
C TYR A 130 -0.73 3.67 1.91
N LEU A 131 -1.07 2.61 2.65
CA LEU A 131 -0.19 1.48 2.91
C LEU A 131 -0.77 0.23 2.25
N ASN A 132 0.09 -0.54 1.60
CA ASN A 132 -0.24 -1.81 0.98
C ASN A 132 0.60 -2.92 1.59
N ILE A 133 -0.01 -3.97 2.12
CA ILE A 133 0.71 -5.11 2.71
C ILE A 133 0.86 -6.30 1.75
N TYR A 134 0.18 -6.26 0.61
CA TYR A 134 0.06 -7.41 -0.29
C TYR A 134 1.17 -7.45 -1.34
N GLU A 135 1.71 -6.31 -1.75
CA GLU A 135 2.70 -6.24 -2.83
C GLU A 135 4.05 -5.74 -2.35
N LYS A 136 5.09 -6.08 -3.13
CA LYS A 136 6.44 -5.56 -2.95
C LYS A 136 6.64 -4.25 -3.71
N GLY A 137 7.56 -3.44 -3.23
CA GLY A 137 8.04 -2.24 -3.90
C GLY A 137 9.29 -1.70 -3.21
N ILE A 138 9.93 -0.72 -3.83
CA ILE A 138 11.08 -0.05 -3.21
C ILE A 138 10.59 0.74 -1.98
N LEU A 139 11.15 0.43 -0.81
CA LEU A 139 10.78 1.07 0.45
C LEU A 139 11.58 2.37 0.63
N MET A 140 10.87 3.49 0.74
CA MET A 140 11.46 4.82 0.82
C MET A 140 10.76 5.67 1.88
N VAL A 141 11.41 6.75 2.29
CA VAL A 141 10.79 7.82 3.08
C VAL A 141 9.92 8.69 2.15
N PRO A 142 8.63 8.92 2.47
CA PRO A 142 7.79 9.84 1.71
C PRO A 142 8.31 11.28 1.76
N VAL A 143 8.12 12.03 0.67
CA VAL A 143 8.55 13.44 0.57
C VAL A 143 8.00 14.25 1.75
N GLY A 144 8.88 15.00 2.41
CA GLY A 144 8.51 15.86 3.55
C GLY A 144 8.50 15.16 4.91
N LEU A 145 8.71 13.84 4.97
CA LEU A 145 8.97 13.11 6.21
C LEU A 145 10.47 12.83 6.34
N THR A 146 10.87 12.44 7.55
CA THR A 146 12.26 12.03 7.86
C THR A 146 12.27 10.69 8.55
N LEU A 147 13.46 10.16 8.84
CA LEU A 147 13.62 8.98 9.68
C LEU A 147 13.80 9.43 11.13
N LYS A 148 13.25 8.62 12.04
CA LYS A 148 13.52 8.75 13.47
C LYS A 148 15.00 8.49 13.72
N LYS A 149 15.63 9.39 14.48
CA LYS A 149 17.02 9.26 14.94
C LYS A 149 17.09 8.47 16.24
#